data_AF-G0QFT7-F1
#
_entry.id   AF-G0QFT7-F1
#
_cell.length_a   1.000
_cell.length_b   1.000
_cell.length_c   1.000
_cell.angle_alpha   90.00
_cell.angle_beta   90.00
_cell.angle_gamma   90.00
#
_symmetry.space_group_name_H-M   'P 1'
#
loop_
_entity.id
_entity.type
_entity.pdbx_description
1 polymer ?
#
loop_
_entity_poly.entity_id
_entity_poly.type
_entity_poly.pdbx_seq_one_letter_code
_entity_poly.pdbx_strand_id
1 'polypeptide(L)' 'MATDVAARGIDVRNVTHVFNYDVPDKADTYTHRIGRAGRQGREGEAITLLEKSDHQKFRKD' A
#
# COMPACT_ATOMS: atom_id res chain seq x y z
N MET A 1 -9.53 6.41 -4.63
CA MET A 1 -9.81 5.08 -4.04
C MET A 1 -9.75 4.06 -5.16
N ALA A 2 -8.77 3.17 -5.16
CA ALA A 2 -8.75 2.03 -6.06
C ALA A 2 -9.01 0.79 -5.20
N THR A 3 -10.17 0.18 -5.33
CA THR A 3 -10.40 -1.18 -4.82
C THR A 3 -9.60 -2.15 -5.71
N ASP A 4 -9.33 -3.38 -5.26
CA ASP A 4 -8.55 -4.37 -6.04
C ASP A 4 -9.13 -4.66 -7.45
N VAL A 5 -10.35 -4.20 -7.71
CA VAL A 5 -11.05 -4.18 -9.00
C VAL A 5 -10.55 -3.04 -9.91
N ALA A 6 -10.36 -1.82 -9.39
CA ALA A 6 -9.94 -0.65 -10.16
C ALA A 6 -8.45 -0.66 -10.56
N ALA A 7 -7.63 -1.50 -9.90
CA ALA A 7 -6.20 -1.63 -10.20
C ALA A 7 -5.90 -2.53 -11.42
N ARG A 8 -6.86 -3.34 -11.89
CA ARG A 8 -6.70 -4.19 -13.08
C ARG A 8 -6.99 -3.37 -14.33
N GLY A 9 -5.93 -2.97 -15.04
CA GLY A 9 -6.02 -2.30 -16.34
C GLY A 9 -5.58 -0.84 -16.37
N ILE A 10 -5.35 -0.20 -15.21
CA ILE A 10 -4.80 1.15 -15.14
C ILE A 10 -3.28 1.05 -14.88
N ASP A 11 -2.49 1.22 -15.94
CA ASP A 11 -1.03 1.38 -15.85
C ASP A 11 -0.69 2.79 -15.34
N VAL A 12 -0.85 3.00 -14.03
CA VAL A 12 -0.37 4.22 -13.38
C VAL A 12 1.14 4.10 -13.22
N ARG A 13 1.87 4.68 -14.18
CA ARG A 13 3.33 4.82 -14.13
C ARG A 13 3.70 5.93 -13.15
N ASN A 14 4.89 5.82 -12.56
CA ASN A 14 5.50 6.86 -11.71
C ASN A 14 4.65 7.26 -10.49
N VAL A 15 4.02 6.30 -9.82
CA VAL A 15 3.36 6.55 -8.54
C VAL A 15 4.43 7.03 -7.54
N THR A 16 4.18 8.19 -6.92
CA THR A 16 5.07 8.76 -5.90
C THR A 16 4.59 8.43 -4.49
N HIS A 17 3.27 8.30 -4.30
CA HIS A 17 2.66 8.05 -2.99
C HIS A 17 1.61 6.95 -3.09
N VAL A 18 1.60 6.06 -2.09
CA VAL A 18 0.56 5.04 -1.89
C VAL A 18 -0.13 5.32 -0.56
N PHE A 19 -1.45 5.43 -0.57
CA PHE A 19 -2.27 5.57 0.62
C PHE A 19 -3.11 4.32 0.83
N ASN A 20 -2.83 3.57 1.90
CA ASN A 20 -3.69 2.48 2.35
C ASN A 20 -4.72 3.05 3.31
N TYR A 21 -5.98 3.10 2.87
CA TYR A 21 -7.08 3.54 3.72
C TYR A 21 -7.40 2.49 4.80
N ASP A 22 -7.38 1.21 4.42
CA ASP A 22 -7.53 0.09 5.33
C ASP A 22 -6.24 -0.74 5.35
N VAL A 23 -5.94 -1.33 6.52
CA VAL A 23 -4.77 -2.18 6.72
C VAL A 23 -4.94 -3.52 6.01
N PRO A 24 -4.02 -3.92 5.11
CA PRO A 24 -4.09 -5.23 4.48
C PRO A 24 -3.97 -6.36 5.49
N ASP A 25 -4.76 -7.43 5.30
CA ASP A 25 -4.76 -8.59 6.21
C ASP A 25 -3.49 -9.44 6.14
N LYS A 26 -2.69 -9.28 5.08
CA LYS A 26 -1.43 -10.01 4.85
C LYS A 26 -0.30 -9.06 4.49
N ALA A 27 0.88 -9.35 5.04
CA ALA A 27 2.11 -8.60 4.75
C ALA A 27 2.48 -8.60 3.25
N ASP A 28 2.23 -9.71 2.55
CA ASP A 28 2.48 -9.77 1.10
C ASP A 28 1.58 -8.81 0.33
N THR A 29 0.30 -8.70 0.71
CA THR A 29 -0.63 -7.75 0.09
C THR A 29 -0.19 -6.31 0.34
N TYR A 30 0.28 -6.00 1.56
CA TYR A 30 0.86 -4.71 1.87
C TYR A 30 2.07 -4.40 0.98
N THR A 31 3.03 -5.33 0.90
CA THR A 31 4.24 -5.19 0.07
C THR A 31 3.90 -4.95 -1.40
N HIS A 32 2.97 -5.71 -1.97
CA HIS A 32 2.53 -5.54 -3.36
C HIS A 32 1.87 -4.18 -3.61
N ARG A 33 1.10 -3.64 -2.64
CA ARG A 33 0.48 -2.31 -2.76
C ARG A 33 1.53 -1.21 -2.73
N ILE A 34 2.43 -1.22 -1.75
CA ILE A 34 3.43 -0.16 -1.59
C ILE A 34 4.50 -0.19 -2.68
N GLY A 35 4.78 -1.36 -3.27
CA GLY A 35 5.73 -1.54 -4.39
C GLY A 35 5.34 -0.84 -5.70
N ARG A 36 4.21 -0.11 -5.71
CA ARG A 36 3.84 0.81 -6.80
C ARG A 36 4.62 2.13 -6.72
N ALA A 37 4.96 2.60 -5.52
CA ALA A 37 5.79 3.79 -5.30
C ALA A 37 7.29 3.44 -5.25
N GLY A 38 8.15 4.45 -5.44
CA GLY A 38 9.61 4.30 -5.26
C GLY A 38 10.31 3.39 -6.28
N ARG A 39 9.72 3.21 -7.48
CA ARG A 39 10.29 2.36 -8.54
C ARG A 39 11.44 3.05 -9.25
N GLN A 40 12.38 2.26 -9.79
CA GLN A 40 13.53 2.73 -10.59
C GLN A 40 14.48 3.68 -9.82
N GLY A 41 14.70 3.42 -8.53
CA GLY A 41 15.62 4.22 -7.70
C GLY A 41 15.09 5.61 -7.35
N ARG A 42 13.81 5.88 -7.62
CA ARG A 42 13.14 7.11 -7.18
C ARG A 42 12.66 6.94 -5.75
N GLU A 43 12.56 8.05 -5.04
CA GLU A 43 11.89 8.08 -3.74
C GLU A 43 10.38 7.83 -3.91
N GLY A 44 9.78 7.23 -2.90
CA GLY A 44 8.35 7.02 -2.84
C GLY A 44 7.90 6.82 -1.41
N GLU A 45 6.69 7.27 -1.11
CA GLU A 45 6.13 7.21 0.23
C GLU A 45 4.90 6.31 0.27
N ALA A 46 4.78 5.55 1.36
CA ALA A 46 3.61 4.75 1.64
C ALA A 46 3.04 5.14 3.00
N ILE A 47 1.80 5.60 3.01
CA ILE A 47 1.08 6.05 4.20
C ILE A 47 -0.07 5.07 4.42
N THR A 48 -0.16 4.53 5.63
CA THR A 48 -1.24 3.60 6.01
C THR A 48 -1.98 4.17 7.19
N LEU A 49 -3.29 4.30 7.06
CA LEU A 49 -4.15 4.71 8.15
C LEU A 49 -4.39 3.48 9.04
N LEU A 50 -4.21 3.65 10.36
CA LEU A 50 -4.37 2.59 11.33
C LEU A 50 -5.49 2.95 12.32
N GLU A 51 -6.39 2.00 12.56
CA GLU A 51 -7.29 2.06 13.71
C GLU A 51 -6.74 1.22 14.87
N LYS A 52 -7.31 1.39 16.07
CA LYS A 52 -6.90 0.63 17.26
C LYS A 52 -6.98 -0.89 17.04
N SER A 53 -7.94 -1.35 16.24
CA SER A 53 -8.12 -2.76 15.87
C SER A 53 -6.99 -3.32 15.00
N ASP A 54 -6.28 -2.47 14.26
CA ASP A 54 -5.22 -2.90 13.34
C ASP A 54 -3.88 -3.11 14.03
N HIS A 55 -3.77 -2.70 15.29
CA HIS A 55 -2.51 -2.72 16.04
C HIS A 55 -1.91 -4.13 16.17
N GLN A 56 -2.74 -5.17 16.14
CA GLN A 56 -2.29 -6.56 16.14
C GLN A 56 -1.69 -6.99 14.79
N LYS A 57 -2.17 -6.41 13.67
CA LYS A 57 -1.70 -6.74 12.32
C LYS A 57 -0.33 -6.15 12.00
N PHE A 58 0.06 -5.08 12.70
CA PHE A 58 1.31 -4.33 12.46
C PHE A 58 2.39 -4.53 13.53
N ARG A 59 2.10 -5.31 14.59
CA ARG A 59 3.08 -5.57 15.64
C ARG A 59 4.18 -6.47 15.10
N LYS A 60 5.41 -5.98 15.13
CA LYS A 60 6.61 -6.80 14.97
C LYS A 60 6.99 -7.26 16.36
N ASP A 61 6.87 -8.56 16.64
CA ASP A 61 7.42 -9.14 17.87
C ASP A 61 8.95 -9.01 17.88
#